data_AF-A0A957T3R8-F1
#
_entry.id   AF-A0A957T3R8-F1
#
_cell.length_a   1.000
_cell.length_b   1.000
_cell.length_c   1.000
_cell.angle_alpha   90.00
_cell.angle_beta   90.00
_cell.angle_gamma   90.00
#
_symmetry.space_group_name_H-M   'P 1'
#
loop_
_entity.id
_entity.type
_entity.pdbx_description
1 polymer ?
#
loop_
_entity_poly.entity_id
_entity_poly.type
_entity_poly.pdbx_seq_one_letter_code
_entity_poly.pdbx_strand_id
1 'polypeptide(L)'
;MRTKHFHVLALFVVAVLIFSACTPPTAGPAPAAPAAVDGDIQEDYTTPHPILSDVNVRRAIAHCIDRDALIASVYPYVDDKAALRMDSFLPKTHWAYGGPYQDYPYDVEAGKQILEDAGWTDADGDGVREKDGNPLSLKFTTTTAQFRQTWAAVAEQNLADCGIQIIRLHTPASWWFGDSTGLQRRDFELGAFAWVGQANPAGRTLYACNQIPLPSNNWEGQNY
;
A
#
# COMPACT_ATOMS: atom_id res chain seq x y z
N MET A 1 -59.55 -29.33 -23.27
CA MET A 1 -59.16 -29.28 -24.69
C MET A 1 -58.24 -28.07 -24.89
N ARG A 2 -56.95 -28.33 -25.19
CA ARG A 2 -55.96 -27.48 -25.90
C ARG A 2 -55.71 -26.03 -25.41
N THR A 3 -54.62 -25.80 -24.67
CA THR A 3 -53.29 -25.24 -25.08
C THR A 3 -53.21 -23.72 -24.88
N LYS A 4 -52.54 -23.23 -23.81
CA LYS A 4 -51.14 -22.74 -23.78
C LYS A 4 -50.81 -21.77 -24.93
N HIS A 5 -50.41 -20.52 -24.61
CA HIS A 5 -49.15 -19.92 -25.08
C HIS A 5 -48.76 -18.68 -24.27
N PHE A 6 -47.72 -18.87 -23.44
CA PHE A 6 -46.83 -17.84 -22.91
C PHE A 6 -46.28 -16.96 -24.04
N HIS A 7 -46.25 -15.64 -23.86
CA HIS A 7 -45.40 -14.76 -24.65
C HIS A 7 -44.25 -14.26 -23.77
N VAL A 8 -43.13 -14.97 -23.88
CA VAL A 8 -41.80 -14.50 -23.50
C VAL A 8 -41.30 -13.68 -24.69
N LEU A 9 -41.09 -12.37 -24.51
CA LEU A 9 -40.37 -11.56 -25.49
C LEU A 9 -38.90 -11.54 -25.06
N ALA A 10 -38.11 -12.43 -25.64
CA ALA A 10 -36.66 -12.42 -25.56
C ALA A 10 -36.08 -11.60 -26.71
N LEU A 11 -35.11 -10.75 -26.36
CA LEU A 11 -33.95 -10.27 -27.12
C LEU A 11 -34.10 -9.91 -28.61
N PHE A 12 -33.70 -8.68 -28.97
CA PHE A 12 -32.81 -8.46 -30.11
C PHE A 12 -31.94 -7.21 -29.88
N VAL A 13 -30.71 -7.45 -29.43
CA VAL A 13 -29.62 -6.47 -29.46
C VAL A 13 -29.11 -6.40 -30.89
N VAL A 14 -29.25 -5.26 -31.54
CA VAL A 14 -28.62 -4.99 -32.83
C VAL A 14 -27.22 -4.44 -32.56
N ALA A 15 -26.21 -5.31 -32.66
CA ALA A 15 -24.82 -4.91 -32.77
C ALA A 15 -24.53 -4.55 -34.23
N VAL A 16 -24.41 -3.25 -34.54
CA VAL A 16 -23.90 -2.80 -35.84
C VAL A 16 -22.39 -2.61 -35.71
N LEU A 17 -21.63 -3.56 -36.23
CA LEU A 17 -20.22 -3.41 -36.55
C LEU A 17 -20.09 -2.54 -37.81
N ILE A 18 -19.91 -1.23 -37.63
CA ILE A 18 -19.36 -0.37 -38.69
C ILE A 18 -17.85 -0.33 -38.48
N PHE A 19 -17.12 -1.10 -39.27
CA PHE A 19 -15.69 -0.90 -39.49
C PHE A 19 -15.50 0.44 -40.22
N SER A 20 -15.32 1.50 -39.44
CA SER A 20 -14.75 2.74 -39.97
C SER A 20 -13.24 2.59 -39.96
N ALA A 21 -12.63 2.65 -41.14
CA ALA A 21 -11.18 2.62 -41.31
C ALA A 21 -10.58 3.86 -40.61
N CYS A 22 -10.02 3.67 -39.42
CA CYS A 22 -9.16 4.65 -38.78
C CYS A 22 -7.71 4.22 -39.05
N THR A 23 -7.10 4.84 -40.04
CA THR A 23 -5.65 4.78 -40.25
C THR A 23 -4.97 5.25 -38.96
N PRO A 24 -4.02 4.50 -38.38
CA PRO A 24 -3.29 4.99 -37.21
C PRO A 24 -2.58 6.30 -37.60
N PRO A 25 -2.61 7.34 -36.75
CA PRO A 25 -1.82 8.54 -37.00
C PRO A 25 -0.36 8.12 -37.11
N THR A 26 0.29 8.50 -38.21
CA THR A 26 1.74 8.41 -38.34
C THR A 26 2.35 9.14 -37.16
N ALA A 27 3.03 8.40 -36.28
CA ALA A 27 3.82 8.98 -35.21
C ALA A 27 4.79 9.98 -35.85
N GLY A 28 4.59 11.27 -35.60
CA GLY A 28 5.62 12.26 -35.84
C GLY A 28 6.88 11.85 -35.06
N PRO A 29 8.08 12.25 -35.50
CA PRO A 29 9.29 11.97 -34.74
C PRO A 29 9.09 12.43 -33.30
N ALA A 30 9.38 11.54 -32.36
CA ALA A 30 9.38 11.88 -30.94
C ALA A 30 10.18 13.18 -30.75
N PRO A 31 9.69 14.15 -29.95
CA PRO A 31 10.48 15.33 -29.65
C PRO A 31 11.86 14.87 -29.16
N ALA A 32 12.90 15.45 -29.75
CA ALA A 32 14.28 15.09 -29.42
C ALA A 32 14.44 15.13 -27.90
N ALA A 33 15.00 14.07 -27.34
CA ALA A 33 15.34 14.01 -25.93
C ALA A 33 16.11 15.29 -25.56
N PRO A 34 15.74 16.00 -24.48
CA PRO A 34 16.55 17.12 -24.02
C PRO A 34 17.98 16.61 -23.82
N ALA A 35 18.94 17.40 -24.30
CA ALA A 35 20.35 17.07 -24.20
C ALA A 35 20.69 16.70 -22.75
N ALA A 36 21.40 15.58 -22.57
CA ALA A 36 21.87 15.13 -21.27
C ALA A 36 22.64 16.27 -20.60
N VAL A 37 22.08 16.78 -19.51
CA VAL A 37 22.80 17.62 -18.57
C VAL A 37 23.57 16.65 -17.69
N ASP A 38 24.89 16.62 -17.87
CA ASP A 38 25.80 15.90 -16.97
C ASP A 38 25.73 16.53 -15.58
N GLY A 39 24.85 15.96 -14.76
CA GLY A 39 24.67 16.23 -13.35
C GLY A 39 23.69 15.18 -12.84
N ASP A 40 23.97 14.55 -11.70
CA ASP A 40 23.02 13.63 -11.06
C ASP A 40 21.69 14.36 -10.87
N ILE A 41 20.73 14.12 -11.76
CA ILE A 41 19.36 14.56 -11.57
C ILE A 41 18.81 13.61 -10.50
N GLN A 42 18.87 14.05 -9.24
CA GLN A 42 18.12 13.42 -8.19
C GLN A 42 16.64 13.55 -8.57
N GLU A 43 16.08 12.50 -9.15
CA GLU A 43 14.69 12.49 -9.56
C GLU A 43 13.81 12.75 -8.34
N ASP A 44 12.76 13.55 -8.49
CA ASP A 44 11.69 13.62 -7.49
C ASP A 44 11.34 12.17 -7.09
N TYR A 45 11.06 11.93 -5.80
CA TYR A 45 10.74 10.62 -5.23
C TYR A 45 11.92 9.63 -5.03
N THR A 46 13.18 10.05 -5.20
CA THR A 46 14.37 9.26 -4.77
C THR A 46 14.92 9.68 -3.41
N THR A 47 14.49 10.84 -2.89
CA THR A 47 14.86 11.30 -1.55
C THR A 47 14.15 10.46 -0.48
N PRO A 48 14.89 9.81 0.45
CA PRO A 48 14.30 9.08 1.55
C PRO A 48 13.43 9.99 2.44
N HIS A 49 12.30 9.46 2.91
CA HIS A 49 11.43 10.19 3.83
C HIS A 49 12.19 10.51 5.13
N PRO A 50 12.11 11.74 5.69
CA PRO A 50 12.92 12.16 6.83
C PRO A 50 12.76 11.24 8.06
N ILE A 51 11.52 10.86 8.38
CA ILE A 51 11.19 9.92 9.46
C ILE A 51 11.46 8.46 9.06
N LEU A 52 10.82 7.98 7.98
CA LEU A 52 10.85 6.56 7.60
C LEU A 52 12.15 6.09 6.98
N SER A 53 13.11 6.97 6.69
CA SER A 53 14.46 6.59 6.27
C SER A 53 15.21 5.84 7.37
N ASP A 54 14.94 6.17 8.65
CA ASP A 54 15.47 5.46 9.80
C ASP A 54 14.85 4.06 9.93
N VAL A 55 15.69 3.03 9.87
CA VAL A 55 15.25 1.63 10.03
C VAL A 55 14.69 1.35 11.41
N ASN A 56 15.14 2.07 12.45
CA ASN A 56 14.66 1.89 13.81
C ASN A 56 13.21 2.36 13.93
N VAL A 57 12.82 3.45 13.27
CA VAL A 57 11.41 3.87 13.20
C VAL A 57 10.55 2.78 12.56
N ARG A 58 11.01 2.16 11.46
CA ARG A 58 10.26 1.07 10.80
C ARG A 58 10.15 -0.18 11.68
N ARG A 59 11.20 -0.51 12.43
CA ARG A 59 11.20 -1.63 13.40
C ARG A 59 10.28 -1.35 14.59
N ALA A 60 10.30 -0.12 15.12
CA ALA A 60 9.38 0.30 16.17
C ALA A 60 7.93 0.18 15.72
N ILE A 61 7.58 0.70 14.53
CA ILE A 61 6.24 0.53 13.94
C ILE A 61 5.82 -0.95 13.90
N ALA A 62 6.73 -1.85 13.51
CA ALA A 62 6.43 -3.28 13.46
C ALA A 62 6.14 -3.89 14.84
N HIS A 63 6.87 -3.48 15.88
CA HIS A 63 6.64 -3.91 17.26
C HIS A 63 5.38 -3.29 17.89
N CYS A 64 5.04 -2.06 17.50
CA CYS A 64 3.90 -1.33 18.05
C CYS A 64 2.57 -1.78 17.46
N ILE A 65 2.53 -2.50 16.35
CA ILE A 65 1.27 -2.97 15.74
C ILE A 65 0.92 -4.37 16.27
N ASP A 66 -0.16 -4.45 17.04
CA ASP A 66 -0.82 -5.73 17.35
C ASP A 66 -1.55 -6.26 16.12
N ARG A 67 -0.85 -7.07 15.33
CA ARG A 67 -1.39 -7.67 14.10
C ARG A 67 -2.53 -8.65 14.40
N ASP A 68 -2.59 -9.25 15.59
CA ASP A 68 -3.66 -10.18 15.96
C ASP A 68 -4.94 -9.41 16.32
N ALA A 69 -4.82 -8.29 17.04
CA ALA A 69 -5.93 -7.36 17.26
C ALA A 69 -6.45 -6.76 15.95
N LEU A 70 -5.58 -6.40 15.01
CA LEU A 70 -5.97 -5.95 13.67
C LEU A 70 -6.81 -7.02 12.97
N ILE A 71 -6.34 -8.28 12.92
CA ILE A 71 -7.09 -9.40 12.34
C ILE A 71 -8.43 -9.60 13.05
N ALA A 72 -8.43 -9.62 14.38
CA ALA A 72 -9.64 -9.83 15.18
C ALA A 72 -10.69 -8.75 14.96
N SER A 73 -10.28 -7.50 14.73
CA SER A 73 -11.19 -6.37 14.52
C SER A 73 -12.04 -6.49 13.26
N VAL A 74 -11.54 -7.20 12.24
CA VAL A 74 -12.19 -7.30 10.92
C VAL A 74 -12.63 -8.73 10.55
N TYR A 75 -12.11 -9.75 11.23
CA TYR A 75 -12.50 -11.15 11.07
C TYR A 75 -13.07 -11.75 12.36
N PRO A 76 -14.09 -11.16 13.00
CA PRO A 76 -14.56 -11.58 14.33
C PRO A 76 -15.02 -13.05 14.35
N TYR A 77 -15.58 -13.55 13.25
CA TYR A 77 -16.17 -14.88 13.12
C TYR A 77 -15.22 -15.97 12.60
N VAL A 78 -13.94 -15.66 12.36
CA VAL A 78 -12.94 -16.69 12.01
C VAL A 78 -12.42 -17.33 13.29
N ASP A 79 -12.52 -18.64 13.42
CA ASP A 79 -12.05 -19.35 14.63
C ASP A 79 -10.52 -19.32 14.73
N ASP A 80 -9.81 -19.78 13.69
CA ASP A 80 -8.35 -19.76 13.62
C ASP A 80 -7.83 -18.47 12.97
N LYS A 81 -7.81 -17.38 13.75
CA LYS A 81 -7.24 -16.09 13.32
C LYS A 81 -5.72 -16.15 13.15
N ALA A 82 -5.04 -17.04 13.89
CA ALA A 82 -3.59 -17.18 13.80
C ALA A 82 -3.13 -17.70 12.42
N ALA A 83 -3.97 -18.49 11.75
CA ALA A 83 -3.75 -18.90 10.36
C ALA A 83 -3.77 -17.72 9.37
N LEU A 84 -4.48 -16.62 9.67
CA LEU A 84 -4.52 -15.42 8.82
C LEU A 84 -3.26 -14.55 8.96
N ARG A 85 -2.48 -14.72 10.03
CA ARG A 85 -1.26 -13.96 10.25
C ARG A 85 -0.17 -14.42 9.29
N MET A 86 0.26 -13.51 8.40
CA MET A 86 1.36 -13.75 7.47
C MET A 86 2.72 -13.44 8.13
N ASP A 87 3.72 -14.27 7.90
CA ASP A 87 5.13 -14.05 8.31
C ASP A 87 6.05 -13.84 7.10
N SER A 88 5.48 -13.83 5.89
CA SER A 88 6.17 -13.51 4.64
C SER A 88 5.21 -12.78 3.70
N PHE A 89 5.70 -12.37 2.53
CA PHE A 89 4.85 -11.86 1.46
C PHE A 89 4.01 -12.96 0.78
N LEU A 90 4.20 -14.23 1.16
CA LEU A 90 3.43 -15.38 0.70
C LEU A 90 2.48 -15.90 1.78
N PRO A 91 1.25 -16.28 1.39
CA PRO A 91 0.38 -17.07 2.27
C PRO A 91 1.06 -18.38 2.68
N LYS A 92 0.83 -18.81 3.92
CA LYS A 92 1.35 -20.09 4.46
C LYS A 92 0.91 -21.32 3.67
N THR A 93 -0.20 -21.21 2.92
CA THR A 93 -0.75 -22.27 2.06
C THR A 93 -0.11 -22.32 0.66
N HIS A 94 0.75 -21.35 0.31
CA HIS A 94 1.35 -21.25 -1.00
C HIS A 94 2.46 -22.31 -1.19
N TRP A 95 2.55 -22.95 -2.38
CA TRP A 95 3.50 -24.06 -2.63
C TRP A 95 4.98 -23.65 -2.45
N ALA A 96 5.28 -22.37 -2.67
CA ALA A 96 6.63 -21.81 -2.53
C ALA A 96 6.94 -21.28 -1.13
N TYR A 97 6.02 -21.39 -0.16
CA TYR A 97 6.27 -20.97 1.20
C TYR A 97 7.24 -21.94 1.89
N GLY A 98 8.36 -21.42 2.37
CA GLY A 98 9.43 -22.20 3.00
C GLY A 98 9.62 -21.93 4.50
N GLY A 99 8.66 -21.26 5.15
CA GLY A 99 8.74 -20.83 6.54
C GLY A 99 8.64 -21.95 7.59
N PRO A 100 8.52 -21.60 8.89
CA PRO A 100 8.19 -20.26 9.40
C PRO A 100 9.34 -19.26 9.33
N TYR A 101 9.00 -17.97 9.18
CA TYR A 101 9.96 -16.85 9.21
C TYR A 101 9.85 -16.07 10.53
N GLN A 102 10.92 -15.36 10.88
CA GLN A 102 10.93 -14.51 12.07
C GLN A 102 9.98 -13.33 11.88
N ASP A 103 9.06 -13.17 12.84
CA ASP A 103 8.12 -12.06 12.89
C ASP A 103 8.55 -11.03 13.95
N TYR A 104 7.97 -9.84 13.89
CA TYR A 104 8.09 -8.83 14.94
C TYR A 104 6.99 -9.07 15.97
N PRO A 105 7.31 -9.46 17.22
CA PRO A 105 6.31 -9.61 18.27
C PRO A 105 5.70 -8.25 18.59
N TYR A 106 4.40 -8.24 18.90
CA TYR A 106 3.75 -7.05 19.44
C TYR A 106 4.32 -6.80 20.84
N ASP A 107 5.05 -5.71 20.98
CA ASP A 107 5.74 -5.31 22.20
C ASP A 107 5.91 -3.78 22.17
N VAL A 108 4.97 -3.09 22.83
CA VAL A 108 4.93 -1.63 22.90
C VAL A 108 6.19 -1.08 23.56
N GLU A 109 6.69 -1.74 24.62
CA GLU A 109 7.86 -1.26 25.37
C GLU A 109 9.15 -1.44 24.55
N ALA A 110 9.29 -2.54 23.81
CA ALA A 110 10.38 -2.69 22.84
C ALA A 110 10.31 -1.62 21.74
N GLY A 111 9.11 -1.32 21.22
CA GLY A 111 8.90 -0.26 20.24
C GLY A 111 9.32 1.12 20.76
N LYS A 112 8.91 1.47 21.98
CA LYS A 112 9.32 2.70 22.68
C LYS A 112 10.83 2.77 22.88
N GLN A 113 11.46 1.69 23.35
CA GLN A 113 12.91 1.66 23.56
C GLN A 113 13.68 1.88 22.25
N ILE A 114 13.25 1.23 21.15
CA ILE A 114 13.86 1.42 19.82
C ILE A 114 13.76 2.88 19.36
N LEU A 115 12.65 3.55 19.63
CA LEU A 115 12.46 4.96 19.31
C LEU A 115 13.36 5.85 20.17
N GLU A 116 13.46 5.60 21.47
CA GLU A 116 14.34 6.34 22.39
C GLU A 116 15.82 6.22 21.99
N ASP A 117 16.27 5.00 21.67
CA ASP A 117 17.63 4.74 21.19
C ASP A 117 17.91 5.44 19.86
N ALA A 118 16.87 5.68 19.06
CA ALA A 118 16.93 6.45 17.81
C ALA A 118 16.78 7.98 18.01
N GLY A 119 16.62 8.45 19.25
CA GLY A 119 16.51 9.86 19.62
C GLY A 119 15.10 10.44 19.51
N TRP A 120 14.07 9.59 19.48
CA TRP A 120 12.65 10.00 19.51
C TRP A 120 12.12 9.91 20.94
N THR A 121 11.86 11.06 21.56
CA THR A 121 11.40 11.17 22.95
C THR A 121 10.21 12.11 23.03
N ASP A 122 9.20 11.76 23.83
CA ASP A 122 8.09 12.66 24.17
C ASP A 122 8.60 13.70 25.18
N ALA A 123 9.01 14.86 24.69
CA ALA A 123 9.69 15.88 25.50
C ALA A 123 8.72 16.82 26.21
N ASP A 124 7.51 16.98 25.70
CA ASP A 124 6.49 17.90 26.22
C ASP A 124 5.32 17.18 26.94
N GLY A 125 5.28 15.86 26.89
CA GLY A 125 4.31 15.01 27.57
C GLY A 125 2.95 14.97 26.87
N ASP A 126 2.87 15.32 25.59
CA ASP A 126 1.62 15.30 24.83
C ASP A 126 1.25 13.91 24.28
N GLY A 127 2.15 12.93 24.43
CA GLY A 127 1.98 11.55 24.00
C GLY A 127 2.46 11.27 22.57
N VAL A 128 3.01 12.26 21.86
CA VAL A 128 3.75 12.10 20.60
C VAL A 128 5.25 12.21 20.90
N ARG A 129 6.09 11.51 20.15
CA ARG A 129 7.55 11.62 20.31
C ARG A 129 8.12 12.65 19.35
N GLU A 130 9.13 13.40 19.79
CA GLU A 130 9.82 14.38 18.98
C GLU A 130 11.29 14.00 18.75
N LYS A 131 11.82 14.46 17.63
CA LYS A 131 13.26 14.49 17.36
C LYS A 131 13.61 15.80 16.68
N ASP A 132 14.59 16.51 17.24
CA ASP A 132 15.03 17.82 16.76
C ASP A 132 13.87 18.84 16.64
N GLY A 133 12.89 18.76 17.55
CA GLY A 133 11.69 19.61 17.57
C GLY A 133 10.62 19.25 16.53
N ASN A 134 10.78 18.13 15.80
CA ASN A 134 9.79 17.65 14.84
C ASN A 134 9.01 16.46 15.43
N PRO A 135 7.67 16.45 15.36
CA PRO A 135 6.86 15.36 15.88
C PRO A 135 6.97 14.10 15.00
N LEU A 136 6.86 12.93 15.62
CA LEU A 136 6.75 11.63 14.96
C LEU A 136 5.33 11.41 14.44
N SER A 137 4.95 12.23 13.44
CA SER A 137 3.64 12.21 12.80
C SER A 137 3.76 11.77 11.34
N LEU A 138 2.91 10.82 10.94
CA LEU A 138 2.92 10.23 9.60
C LEU A 138 1.52 10.20 8.98
N LYS A 139 1.40 10.62 7.72
CA LYS A 139 0.17 10.48 6.94
C LYS A 139 -0.01 9.01 6.54
N PHE A 140 -1.10 8.40 7.02
CA PHE A 140 -1.46 7.03 6.73
C PHE A 140 -2.61 6.98 5.72
N THR A 141 -2.33 6.59 4.48
CA THR A 141 -3.30 6.57 3.38
C THR A 141 -3.79 5.15 3.07
N THR A 142 -5.10 4.99 2.95
CA THR A 142 -5.73 3.76 2.43
C THR A 142 -7.10 4.07 1.83
N THR A 143 -7.82 3.05 1.34
CA THR A 143 -9.13 3.30 0.71
C THR A 143 -10.28 3.46 1.71
N THR A 144 -11.39 4.04 1.27
CA THR A 144 -12.63 4.19 2.04
C THR A 144 -13.39 2.87 2.32
N ALA A 145 -12.84 1.71 1.96
CA ALA A 145 -13.48 0.43 2.26
C ALA A 145 -13.63 0.26 3.78
N GLN A 146 -14.84 -0.07 4.25
CA GLN A 146 -15.14 -0.18 5.69
C GLN A 146 -14.15 -1.08 6.43
N PHE A 147 -13.81 -2.22 5.81
CA PHE A 147 -12.79 -3.14 6.32
C PHE A 147 -11.47 -2.42 6.66
N ARG A 148 -10.99 -1.52 5.79
CA ARG A 148 -9.74 -0.78 5.98
C ARG A 148 -9.86 0.28 7.08
N GLN A 149 -10.99 0.96 7.15
CA GLN A 149 -11.24 1.96 8.19
C GLN A 149 -11.25 1.33 9.59
N THR A 150 -11.81 0.11 9.70
CA THR A 150 -11.91 -0.61 10.97
C THR A 150 -10.55 -0.99 11.53
N TRP A 151 -9.71 -1.71 10.79
CA TRP A 151 -8.39 -2.09 11.32
C TRP A 151 -7.43 -0.89 11.42
N ALA A 152 -7.58 0.13 10.56
CA ALA A 152 -6.76 1.34 10.64
C ALA A 152 -6.98 2.12 11.95
N ALA A 153 -8.19 2.10 12.52
CA ALA A 153 -8.45 2.69 13.84
C ALA A 153 -7.71 1.93 14.96
N VAL A 154 -7.61 0.61 14.84
CA VAL A 154 -6.81 -0.19 15.79
C VAL A 154 -5.32 0.11 15.62
N ALA A 155 -4.84 0.21 14.39
CA ALA A 155 -3.46 0.59 14.10
C ALA A 155 -3.10 1.99 14.63
N GLU A 156 -4.03 2.94 14.54
CA GLU A 156 -3.89 4.30 15.09
C GLU A 156 -3.69 4.27 16.62
N GLN A 157 -4.54 3.54 17.34
CA GLN A 157 -4.39 3.39 18.79
C GLN A 157 -3.07 2.68 19.16
N ASN A 158 -2.76 1.57 18.50
CA ASN A 158 -1.55 0.79 18.72
C ASN A 158 -0.27 1.63 18.55
N LEU A 159 -0.23 2.50 17.52
CA LEU A 159 0.91 3.37 17.27
C LEU A 159 0.96 4.56 18.25
N ALA A 160 -0.19 5.10 18.64
CA ALA A 160 -0.28 6.12 19.67
C ALA A 160 0.27 5.62 21.02
N ASP A 161 0.05 4.35 21.38
CA ASP A 161 0.59 3.76 22.61
C ASP A 161 2.14 3.73 22.64
N CYS A 162 2.79 3.82 21.47
CA CYS A 162 4.23 3.94 21.33
C CYS A 162 4.74 5.39 21.15
N GLY A 163 3.83 6.37 21.09
CA GLY A 163 4.15 7.76 20.78
C GLY A 163 4.39 8.04 19.29
N ILE A 164 3.81 7.22 18.40
CA ILE A 164 3.80 7.45 16.96
C ILE A 164 2.41 7.95 16.56
N GLN A 165 2.31 9.19 16.09
CA GLN A 165 1.05 9.71 15.56
C GLN A 165 0.88 9.28 14.11
N ILE A 166 -0.31 8.78 13.76
CA ILE A 166 -0.71 8.65 12.36
C ILE A 166 -1.94 9.52 12.06
N ILE A 167 -1.92 10.18 10.91
CA ILE A 167 -3.05 10.95 10.39
C ILE A 167 -3.72 10.11 9.30
N ARG A 168 -4.86 9.50 9.63
CA ARG A 168 -5.56 8.62 8.68
C ARG A 168 -6.24 9.39 7.55
N LEU A 169 -5.86 9.07 6.32
CA LEU A 169 -6.44 9.57 5.09
C LEU A 169 -7.11 8.43 4.32
N HIS A 170 -8.44 8.43 4.30
CA HIS A 170 -9.22 7.46 3.52
C HIS A 170 -9.61 8.06 2.17
N THR A 171 -9.18 7.44 1.08
CA THR A 171 -9.41 7.92 -0.29
C THR A 171 -10.30 6.96 -1.10
N PRO A 172 -11.03 7.43 -2.13
CA PRO A 172 -11.72 6.54 -3.04
C PRO A 172 -10.74 5.56 -3.71
N ALA A 173 -11.16 4.32 -3.94
CA ALA A 173 -10.31 3.33 -4.60
C ALA A 173 -9.84 3.77 -6.00
N SER A 174 -10.68 4.49 -6.75
CA SER A 174 -10.32 5.06 -8.06
C SER A 174 -9.19 6.09 -7.99
N TRP A 175 -9.05 6.77 -6.85
CA TRP A 175 -7.94 7.69 -6.62
C TRP A 175 -6.69 6.93 -6.13
N TRP A 176 -6.86 6.03 -5.15
CA TRP A 176 -5.72 5.30 -4.57
C TRP A 176 -4.99 4.42 -5.58
N PHE A 177 -5.73 3.80 -6.50
CA PHE A 177 -5.24 2.90 -7.54
C PHE A 177 -5.27 3.52 -8.94
N GLY A 178 -5.41 4.84 -9.07
CA GLY A 178 -5.44 5.52 -10.37
C GLY A 178 -4.04 5.72 -10.96
N ASP A 179 -3.91 5.68 -12.28
CA ASP A 179 -2.63 5.82 -13.00
C ASP A 179 -1.98 7.21 -12.82
N SER A 180 -2.78 8.21 -12.47
CA SER A 180 -2.34 9.61 -12.29
C SER A 180 -2.42 10.11 -10.85
N THR A 181 -2.68 9.22 -9.89
CA THR A 181 -2.92 9.57 -8.48
C THR A 181 -2.38 8.50 -7.52
N GLY A 182 -2.40 8.77 -6.22
CA GLY A 182 -2.18 7.75 -5.18
C GLY A 182 -0.88 6.97 -5.32
N LEU A 183 -0.99 5.64 -5.34
CA LEU A 183 0.16 4.72 -5.37
C LEU A 183 1.05 4.94 -6.59
N GLN A 184 0.47 5.08 -7.78
CA GLN A 184 1.23 5.18 -9.02
C GLN A 184 2.07 6.47 -9.08
N ARG A 185 1.63 7.53 -8.41
CA ARG A 185 2.36 8.79 -8.28
C ARG A 185 3.17 8.92 -6.99
N ARG A 186 3.17 7.89 -6.15
CA ARG A 186 3.93 7.84 -4.89
C ARG A 186 3.64 9.04 -3.98
N ASP A 187 2.39 9.50 -4.01
CA ASP A 187 1.88 10.60 -3.17
C ASP A 187 1.31 10.05 -1.85
N PHE A 188 2.19 9.51 -1.01
CA PHE A 188 1.87 9.02 0.32
C PHE A 188 3.14 8.87 1.17
N GLU A 189 2.97 8.79 2.49
CA GLU A 189 4.07 8.48 3.43
C GLU A 189 3.96 7.02 3.87
N LEU A 190 2.85 6.67 4.53
CA LEU A 190 2.46 5.29 4.79
C LEU A 190 1.25 4.94 3.94
N GLY A 191 1.35 3.87 3.15
CA GLY A 191 0.28 3.38 2.29
C GLY A 191 -0.16 1.98 2.70
N ALA A 192 -1.48 1.76 2.83
CA ALA A 192 -2.02 0.42 3.01
C ALA A 192 -2.91 -0.01 1.83
N PHE A 193 -2.59 -1.16 1.26
CA PHE A 193 -3.29 -1.76 0.12
C PHE A 193 -3.14 -3.29 0.18
N ALA A 194 -3.55 -4.00 -0.86
CA ALA A 194 -3.39 -5.44 -0.94
C ALA A 194 -3.00 -5.84 -2.36
N TRP A 195 -2.15 -6.85 -2.48
CA TRP A 195 -1.84 -7.50 -3.74
C TRP A 195 -2.61 -8.82 -3.88
N VAL A 196 -2.89 -9.20 -5.12
CA VAL A 196 -3.31 -10.56 -5.43
C VAL A 196 -2.06 -11.42 -5.56
N GLY A 197 -2.02 -12.53 -4.82
CA GLY A 197 -0.91 -13.48 -4.89
C GLY A 197 -0.72 -14.05 -6.29
N GLN A 198 0.53 -14.19 -6.73
CA GLN A 198 0.89 -14.78 -8.01
C GLN A 198 1.12 -16.28 -7.86
N ALA A 199 0.70 -17.08 -8.84
CA ALA A 199 0.95 -18.54 -8.84
C ALA A 199 2.45 -18.88 -8.88
N ASN A 200 3.25 -18.04 -9.54
CA ASN A 200 4.70 -18.08 -9.51
C ASN A 200 5.23 -16.79 -8.85
N PRO A 201 5.59 -16.83 -7.56
CA PRO A 201 5.89 -15.62 -6.80
C PRO A 201 7.36 -15.20 -6.94
N ALA A 202 7.76 -14.75 -8.14
CA ALA A 202 9.12 -14.27 -8.36
C ALA A 202 9.44 -12.99 -7.54
N GLY A 203 8.43 -12.25 -7.07
CA GLY A 203 8.57 -11.02 -6.29
C GLY A 203 9.14 -9.82 -7.05
N ARG A 204 9.69 -10.05 -8.25
CA ARG A 204 10.43 -9.04 -9.02
C ARG A 204 9.62 -7.78 -9.29
N THR A 205 8.36 -7.92 -9.69
CA THR A 205 7.48 -6.77 -9.98
C THR A 205 7.24 -5.89 -8.76
N LEU A 206 7.28 -6.47 -7.56
CA LEU A 206 6.94 -5.78 -6.31
C LEU A 206 8.16 -5.19 -5.60
N TYR A 207 9.36 -5.74 -5.80
CA TYR A 207 10.53 -5.41 -4.95
C TYR A 207 11.78 -4.99 -5.72
N ALA A 208 11.84 -5.15 -7.04
CA ALA A 208 13.01 -4.74 -7.80
C ALA A 208 13.08 -3.21 -7.95
N CYS A 209 14.30 -2.64 -7.91
CA CYS A 209 14.49 -1.20 -8.02
C CYS A 209 13.99 -0.64 -9.38
N ASN A 210 14.11 -1.43 -10.45
CA ASN A 210 13.60 -1.05 -11.78
C ASN A 210 12.08 -1.20 -11.93
N GLN A 211 11.36 -1.44 -10.83
CA GLN A 211 9.90 -1.49 -10.78
C GLN A 211 9.32 -0.37 -9.91
N ILE A 212 10.14 0.58 -9.49
CA ILE A 212 9.70 1.78 -8.78
C ILE A 212 9.11 2.75 -9.82
N PRO A 213 7.85 3.19 -9.67
CA PRO A 213 7.29 4.24 -10.52
C PRO A 213 8.05 5.55 -10.35
N LEU A 214 8.61 6.06 -11.44
CA LEU A 214 9.39 7.30 -11.49
C LEU A 214 9.00 8.12 -12.73
N PRO A 215 9.18 9.45 -12.72
CA PRO A 215 8.98 10.26 -13.92
C PRO A 215 9.76 9.75 -15.14
N SER A 216 10.98 9.25 -14.94
CA SER A 216 11.87 8.73 -15.99
C SER A 216 11.39 7.46 -16.67
N ASN A 217 10.54 6.67 -16.00
CA ASN A 217 9.93 5.47 -16.57
C ASN A 217 8.42 5.63 -16.82
N ASN A 218 7.94 6.87 -16.98
CA ASN A 218 6.53 7.18 -17.20
C ASN A 218 5.62 6.64 -16.07
N TRP A 219 6.13 6.65 -14.84
CA TRP A 219 5.45 6.12 -13.66
C TRP A 219 5.07 4.64 -13.81
N GLU A 220 5.84 3.83 -14.52
CA GLU A 220 5.57 2.40 -14.65
C GLU A 220 6.19 1.60 -13.49
N GLY A 221 5.49 0.55 -13.03
CA GLY A 221 5.96 -0.34 -11.97
C GLY A 221 4.95 -0.56 -10.85
N GLN A 222 5.30 -1.46 -9.93
CA GLN A 222 4.46 -1.87 -8.79
C GLN A 222 5.19 -1.83 -7.44
N ASN A 223 6.44 -1.34 -7.41
CA ASN A 223 7.22 -1.12 -6.20
C ASN A 223 7.04 0.33 -5.72
N TYR A 224 5.95 0.61 -5.04
CA TYR A 224 5.53 1.96 -4.63
C TYR A 224 6.37 2.53 -3.48
#